data_AF-A0A1Y0FZC3-F1
#
_entry.id   AF-A0A1Y0FZC3-F1
#
_cell.length_a   1.000
_cell.length_b   1.000
_cell.length_c   1.000
_cell.angle_alpha   90.00
_cell.angle_beta   90.00
_cell.angle_gamma   90.00
#
_symmetry.space_group_name_H-M   'P 1'
#
loop_
_entity.id
_entity.type
_entity.pdbx_description
1 polymer ?
#
loop_
_entity_poly.entity_id
_entity_poly.type
_entity_poly.pdbx_seq_one_letter_code
_entity_poly.pdbx_strand_id
1 'polypeptide(L)'
;MNIAMGYWGRQSLWLVLMGCLLSPCISVASGGGGGASGPYIELKPAFVVNYGGVGKIKYLKADISLRVDDPEAIEAVNHHMPLIRNALVLLFSRQTDEAMASVEGKEAMRQDSLTEINRLLEEETGHQAAIKDVLFNNLVMQR
;
A
#
# COMPACT_ATOMS: atom_id res chain seq x y z
N MET A 1 -74.12 -34.07 1.16
CA MET A 1 -74.12 -35.13 0.13
C MET A 1 -73.16 -34.70 -0.98
N ASN A 2 -72.34 -35.62 -1.51
CA ASN A 2 -71.12 -35.47 -2.36
C ASN A 2 -69.90 -34.93 -1.59
N ILE A 3 -68.92 -35.70 -1.09
CA ILE A 3 -68.15 -36.89 -1.54
C ILE A 3 -67.12 -36.60 -2.66
N ALA A 4 -65.87 -36.42 -2.17
CA ALA A 4 -64.58 -36.96 -2.62
C ALA A 4 -63.97 -36.56 -3.98
N MET A 5 -62.67 -36.24 -3.97
CA MET A 5 -61.59 -37.20 -4.31
C MET A 5 -60.37 -36.55 -5.00
N GLY A 6 -59.24 -36.51 -4.27
CA GLY A 6 -57.86 -36.67 -4.78
C GLY A 6 -57.25 -35.53 -5.63
N TYR A 7 -55.94 -35.31 -5.69
CA TYR A 7 -54.77 -36.07 -5.25
C TYR A 7 -53.58 -35.12 -4.99
N TRP A 8 -52.81 -35.39 -3.94
CA TRP A 8 -51.34 -35.47 -3.90
C TRP A 8 -50.50 -34.59 -4.85
N GLY A 9 -49.64 -33.72 -4.30
CA GLY A 9 -48.65 -33.00 -5.11
C GLY A 9 -47.69 -32.11 -4.33
N ARG A 10 -46.95 -32.70 -3.38
CA ARG A 10 -45.76 -32.10 -2.74
C ARG A 10 -44.73 -31.76 -3.81
N GLN A 11 -44.74 -30.56 -4.40
CA GLN A 11 -43.64 -29.97 -5.17
C GLN A 11 -43.92 -28.48 -5.34
N SER A 12 -43.17 -27.59 -4.69
CA SER A 12 -42.96 -26.17 -5.03
C SER A 12 -42.15 -25.40 -3.96
N LEU A 13 -41.51 -26.09 -3.02
CA LEU A 13 -40.26 -25.58 -2.43
C LEU A 13 -39.21 -25.72 -3.54
N TRP A 14 -39.00 -24.71 -4.36
CA TRP A 14 -37.79 -24.52 -5.22
C TRP A 14 -37.78 -23.19 -6.00
N LEU A 15 -38.67 -22.23 -5.72
CA LEU A 15 -38.74 -20.93 -6.42
C LEU A 15 -38.39 -19.72 -5.53
N VAL A 16 -37.36 -19.84 -4.68
CA VAL A 16 -36.76 -18.66 -4.00
C VAL A 16 -35.29 -18.47 -4.41
N LEU A 17 -34.76 -19.30 -5.30
CA LEU A 17 -33.33 -19.34 -5.66
C LEU A 17 -33.00 -18.67 -7.01
N MET A 18 -33.84 -17.74 -7.48
CA MET A 18 -33.65 -17.07 -8.77
C MET A 18 -34.16 -15.62 -8.73
N GLY A 19 -33.57 -14.80 -7.85
CA GLY A 19 -33.99 -13.40 -7.68
C GLY A 19 -32.91 -12.43 -7.16
N CYS A 20 -31.63 -12.84 -7.10
CA CYS A 20 -30.52 -12.00 -6.61
C CYS A 20 -29.39 -11.81 -7.66
N LEU A 21 -29.74 -11.61 -8.94
CA LEU A 21 -28.76 -11.32 -10.00
C LEU A 21 -28.93 -9.93 -10.64
N LEU A 22 -29.52 -8.98 -9.90
CA LEU A 22 -29.59 -7.57 -10.30
C LEU A 22 -29.27 -6.64 -9.13
N SER A 23 -28.32 -7.02 -8.27
CA SER A 23 -27.70 -6.05 -7.36
C SER A 23 -26.74 -5.18 -8.16
N PRO A 24 -26.96 -3.85 -8.22
CA PRO A 24 -25.91 -2.95 -8.66
C PRO A 24 -24.75 -3.12 -7.67
N CYS A 25 -23.57 -3.43 -8.20
CA CYS A 25 -22.34 -3.35 -7.44
C CYS A 25 -22.17 -1.89 -7.01
N ILE A 26 -22.55 -1.56 -5.77
CA ILE A 26 -22.19 -0.28 -5.18
C ILE A 26 -20.68 -0.36 -4.94
N SER A 27 -19.91 0.05 -5.94
CA SER A 27 -18.50 0.42 -5.76
C SER A 27 -18.47 1.60 -4.80
N VAL A 28 -18.26 1.34 -3.52
CA VAL A 28 -17.74 2.35 -2.60
C VAL A 28 -16.28 2.58 -3.00
N ALA A 29 -16.08 3.48 -3.97
CA ALA A 29 -14.79 4.13 -4.15
C ALA A 29 -14.57 5.02 -2.92
N SER A 30 -13.89 4.50 -1.91
CA SER A 30 -13.30 5.33 -0.84
C SER A 30 -12.04 6.00 -1.41
N GLY A 31 -12.25 6.92 -2.36
CA GLY A 31 -11.27 7.90 -2.79
C GLY A 31 -11.52 9.16 -1.97
N GLY A 32 -10.80 9.30 -0.86
CA GLY A 32 -11.03 10.39 0.09
C GLY A 32 -9.96 10.53 1.15
N GLY A 33 -8.69 10.34 0.78
CA GLY A 33 -7.58 10.91 1.56
C GLY A 33 -7.50 12.40 1.23
N GLY A 34 -8.28 13.20 1.96
CA GLY A 34 -8.29 14.66 1.82
C GLY A 34 -6.88 15.21 1.84
N GLY A 35 -6.54 15.94 0.78
CA GLY A 35 -5.29 16.67 0.66
C GLY A 35 -5.16 17.67 1.80
N ALA A 36 -4.38 17.32 2.80
CA ALA A 36 -3.64 18.33 3.52
C ALA A 36 -2.56 18.81 2.55
N SER A 37 -2.74 20.00 1.99
CA SER A 37 -1.69 20.73 1.24
C SER A 37 -0.62 21.21 2.24
N GLY A 38 -0.08 20.28 3.02
CA GLY A 38 1.14 20.43 3.78
C GLY A 38 2.30 19.81 3.02
N PRO A 39 3.54 20.00 3.47
CA PRO A 39 4.72 19.53 2.79
C PRO A 39 4.90 18.00 2.92
N TYR A 40 3.84 17.21 3.01
CA TYR A 40 3.90 15.79 3.32
C TYR A 40 3.12 14.95 2.31
N ILE A 41 3.80 14.03 1.64
CA ILE A 41 3.22 13.10 0.68
C ILE A 41 3.27 11.69 1.28
N GLU A 42 2.11 11.07 1.48
CA GLU A 42 2.05 9.70 2.00
C GLU A 42 2.26 8.67 0.89
N LEU A 43 3.20 7.73 1.10
CA LEU A 43 3.47 6.64 0.16
C LEU A 43 2.50 5.49 0.39
N LYS A 44 1.31 5.57 -0.22
CA LYS A 44 0.28 4.52 -0.15
C LYS A 44 0.36 3.52 -1.31
N PRO A 45 0.06 2.23 -1.08
CA PRO A 45 -0.23 1.59 0.22
C PRO A 45 1.03 1.37 1.08
N ALA A 46 0.86 0.90 2.31
CA ALA A 46 1.97 0.48 3.18
C ALA A 46 2.92 -0.49 2.45
N PHE A 47 4.22 -0.38 2.71
CA PHE A 47 5.20 -1.33 2.20
C PHE A 47 5.11 -2.61 3.02
N VAL A 48 5.06 -3.75 2.35
CA VAL A 48 5.20 -5.07 2.97
C VAL A 48 6.21 -5.84 2.14
N VAL A 49 7.40 -6.07 2.70
CA VAL A 49 8.50 -6.71 1.99
C VAL A 49 9.08 -7.85 2.80
N ASN A 50 9.62 -8.84 2.10
CA ASN A 50 10.48 -9.84 2.71
C ASN A 50 11.88 -9.25 2.85
N TYR A 51 12.51 -9.41 4.01
CA TYR A 51 13.89 -8.95 4.22
C TYR A 51 14.75 -10.06 4.81
N GLY A 52 16.07 -9.87 4.74
CA GLY A 52 17.05 -10.89 5.12
C GLY A 52 17.38 -11.86 3.98
N GLY A 53 17.91 -13.02 4.34
CA GLY A 53 18.46 -14.00 3.40
C GLY A 53 17.92 -15.40 3.59
N VAL A 54 18.76 -16.39 3.30
CA VAL A 54 18.42 -17.82 3.40
C VAL A 54 18.02 -18.19 4.83
N GLY A 55 16.83 -18.76 5.00
CA GLY A 55 16.32 -19.18 6.30
C GLY A 55 14.83 -18.90 6.47
N LYS A 56 14.42 -18.54 7.68
CA LYS A 56 13.03 -18.16 7.97
C LYS A 56 12.69 -16.85 7.26
N ILE A 57 11.55 -16.85 6.58
CA ILE A 57 11.01 -15.65 5.94
C ILE A 57 10.62 -14.65 7.02
N LYS A 58 11.09 -13.41 6.87
CA LYS A 58 10.78 -12.30 7.76
C LYS A 58 10.14 -11.19 6.95
N TYR A 59 9.20 -10.50 7.58
CA TYR A 59 8.41 -9.46 6.94
C TYR A 59 8.68 -8.12 7.61
N LEU A 60 8.89 -7.10 6.78
CA LEU A 60 8.93 -5.71 7.19
C LEU A 60 7.67 -5.02 6.67
N LYS A 61 6.93 -4.39 7.57
CA LYS A 61 5.86 -3.46 7.23
C LYS A 61 6.30 -2.03 7.56
N ALA A 62 6.22 -1.14 6.58
CA ALA A 62 6.56 0.27 6.75
C ALA A 62 5.46 1.20 6.20
N ASP A 63 4.99 2.12 7.04
CA ASP A 63 4.16 3.25 6.62
C ASP A 63 5.07 4.49 6.50
N ILE A 64 5.16 5.07 5.30
CA ILE A 64 6.15 6.10 4.98
C ILE A 64 5.48 7.36 4.43
N SER A 65 5.95 8.52 4.87
CA SER A 65 5.64 9.82 4.28
C SER A 65 6.90 10.55 3.87
N LEU A 66 6.85 11.29 2.78
CA LEU A 66 7.93 12.14 2.30
C LEU A 66 7.66 13.58 2.70
N ARG A 67 8.68 14.28 3.22
CA ARG A 67 8.61 15.73 3.43
C ARG A 67 9.15 16.44 2.20
N VAL A 68 8.29 17.20 1.52
CA VAL A 68 8.60 17.93 0.30
C VAL A 68 7.99 19.32 0.40
N ASP A 69 8.85 20.35 0.39
CA ASP A 69 8.39 21.74 0.53
C ASP A 69 8.24 22.44 -0.84
N ASP A 70 8.86 21.90 -1.89
CA ASP A 70 8.90 22.49 -3.22
C ASP A 70 7.75 21.95 -4.12
N PRO A 71 6.93 22.82 -4.75
CA PRO A 71 5.81 22.39 -5.58
C PRO A 71 6.20 21.52 -6.79
N GLU A 72 7.32 21.82 -7.45
CA GLU A 72 7.79 21.06 -8.60
C GLU A 72 8.24 19.66 -8.17
N ALA A 73 8.95 19.56 -7.04
CA ALA A 73 9.29 18.27 -6.44
C ALA A 73 8.04 17.49 -6.00
N ILE A 74 6.98 18.14 -5.53
CA ILE A 74 5.70 17.48 -5.22
C ILE A 74 5.09 16.84 -6.47
N GLU A 75 5.08 17.55 -7.59
CA GLU A 75 4.59 17.02 -8.87
C GLU A 75 5.45 15.85 -9.36
N ALA A 76 6.78 15.99 -9.29
CA ALA A 76 7.71 14.94 -9.67
C ALA A 76 7.52 13.66 -8.83
N VAL A 77 7.37 13.77 -7.51
CA VAL A 77 7.10 12.64 -6.63
C VAL A 77 5.79 11.94 -7.00
N ASN A 78 4.74 12.72 -7.25
CA ASN A 78 3.44 12.15 -7.64
C ASN A 78 3.51 11.45 -9.01
N HIS A 79 4.23 12.02 -9.97
CA HIS A 79 4.41 11.45 -11.30
C HIS A 79 5.24 10.16 -11.28
N HIS A 80 6.37 10.17 -10.57
CA HIS A 80 7.32 9.05 -10.49
C HIS A 80 7.09 8.13 -9.27
N MET A 81 5.92 8.21 -8.65
CA MET A 81 5.55 7.38 -7.49
C MET A 81 5.82 5.88 -7.70
N PRO A 82 5.50 5.25 -8.85
CA PRO A 82 5.78 3.83 -9.06
C PRO A 82 7.28 3.50 -9.01
N LEU A 83 8.13 4.37 -9.57
CA LEU A 83 9.59 4.19 -9.58
C LEU A 83 10.15 4.30 -8.16
N ILE A 84 9.76 5.35 -7.44
CA ILE A 84 10.15 5.57 -6.04
C ILE A 84 9.80 4.35 -5.18
N ARG A 85 8.56 3.87 -5.30
CA ARG A 85 8.09 2.72 -4.52
C ARG A 85 8.89 1.46 -4.85
N ASN A 86 9.16 1.18 -6.13
CA ASN A 86 9.95 0.03 -6.53
C ASN A 86 11.36 0.06 -5.92
N ALA A 87 12.03 1.22 -5.97
CA ALA A 87 13.36 1.38 -5.41
C ALA A 87 13.39 1.14 -3.89
N LEU A 88 12.42 1.70 -3.16
CA LEU A 88 12.30 1.47 -1.72
C LEU A 88 12.03 -0.01 -1.38
N VAL A 89 11.19 -0.69 -2.17
CA VAL A 89 10.97 -2.14 -1.99
C VAL A 89 12.28 -2.92 -2.11
N LEU A 90 13.10 -2.61 -3.12
CA LEU A 90 14.40 -3.27 -3.31
C LEU A 90 15.39 -2.94 -2.20
N LEU A 91 15.43 -1.68 -1.75
CA LEU A 91 16.29 -1.23 -0.65
C LEU A 91 15.94 -1.95 0.66
N PHE A 92 14.65 -2.03 1.00
CA PHE A 92 14.19 -2.69 2.21
C PHE A 92 14.36 -4.21 2.16
N SER A 93 14.23 -4.82 0.98
CA SER A 93 14.41 -6.27 0.84
C SER A 93 15.84 -6.75 1.11
N ARG A 94 16.83 -5.85 1.01
CA ARG A 94 18.25 -6.15 1.23
C ARG A 94 18.72 -5.97 2.68
N GLN A 95 17.84 -5.50 3.57
CA GLN A 95 18.19 -5.23 4.96
C GLN A 95 18.47 -6.52 5.74
N THR A 96 19.35 -6.43 6.75
CA THR A 96 19.71 -7.53 7.65
C THR A 96 19.03 -7.39 9.01
N ASP A 97 19.03 -8.47 9.80
CA ASP A 97 18.46 -8.44 11.16
C ASP A 97 19.17 -7.43 12.06
N GLU A 98 20.50 -7.35 11.96
CA GLU A 98 21.33 -6.49 12.78
C GLU A 98 21.04 -5.02 12.49
N ALA A 99 20.92 -4.67 11.20
CA ALA A 99 20.55 -3.33 10.77
C ALA A 99 19.14 -2.95 11.27
N MET A 100 18.18 -3.85 11.16
CA MET A 100 16.80 -3.57 11.51
C MET A 100 16.53 -3.60 13.03
N ALA A 101 17.39 -4.26 13.82
CA ALA A 101 17.26 -4.32 15.27
C ALA A 101 17.72 -3.04 15.98
N SER A 102 18.70 -2.33 15.42
CA SER A 102 19.30 -1.13 16.02
C SER A 102 18.55 0.15 15.66
N VAL A 103 18.75 1.22 16.45
CA VAL A 103 18.22 2.55 16.11
C VAL A 103 19.04 3.15 14.97
N GLU A 104 20.35 2.94 15.03
CA GLU A 104 21.33 3.43 14.07
C GLU A 104 21.08 2.83 12.68
N GLY A 105 20.74 1.54 12.58
CA GLY A 105 20.44 0.92 11.30
C GLY A 105 19.10 1.35 10.71
N LYS A 106 18.09 1.64 11.54
CA LYS A 106 16.84 2.26 11.07
C LYS A 106 17.06 3.67 10.54
N GLU A 107 17.91 4.44 11.22
CA GLU A 107 18.27 5.79 10.79
C GLU A 107 19.12 5.77 9.51
N ALA A 108 20.04 4.82 9.38
CA ALA A 108 20.78 4.58 8.15
C ALA A 108 19.84 4.23 7.00
N MET A 109 18.88 3.32 7.20
CA MET A 109 17.86 2.97 6.21
C MET A 109 17.03 4.19 5.78
N ARG A 110 16.70 5.08 6.73
CA ARG A 110 16.01 6.35 6.42
C ARG A 110 16.85 7.25 5.52
N GLN A 111 18.12 7.40 5.84
CA GLN A 111 19.04 8.22 5.07
C GLN A 111 19.31 7.63 3.68
N ASP A 112 19.44 6.31 3.56
CA ASP A 112 19.59 5.61 2.29
C ASP A 112 18.35 5.78 1.42
N SER A 113 17.15 5.68 2.03
CA SER A 113 15.88 5.92 1.34
C SER A 113 15.81 7.34 0.79
N LEU A 114 16.15 8.34 1.61
CA LEU A 114 16.16 9.74 1.18
C LEU A 114 17.13 9.98 0.02
N THR A 115 18.33 9.41 0.13
CA THR A 115 19.37 9.53 -0.90
C THR A 115 18.93 8.88 -2.20
N GLU A 116 18.38 7.67 -2.14
CA GLU A 116 17.94 6.94 -3.33
C GLU A 116 16.76 7.64 -4.03
N ILE A 117 15.81 8.19 -3.27
CA ILE A 117 14.68 8.92 -3.87
C ILE A 117 15.17 10.18 -4.58
N ASN A 118 16.02 10.97 -3.94
CA ASN A 118 16.56 12.19 -4.55
C ASN A 118 17.38 11.86 -5.80
N ARG A 119 18.19 10.79 -5.77
CA ARG A 119 18.95 10.31 -6.94
C ARG A 119 18.02 9.96 -8.11
N LEU A 120 16.96 9.18 -7.85
CA LEU A 120 16.02 8.77 -8.89
C LEU A 120 15.26 9.95 -9.49
N LEU A 121 14.83 10.89 -8.65
CA LEU A 121 14.14 12.09 -9.14
C LEU A 121 15.07 13.00 -9.95
N GLU A 122 16.34 13.10 -9.57
CA GLU A 122 17.34 13.84 -10.35
C GLU A 122 17.57 13.20 -11.73
N GLU A 123 17.66 11.88 -11.80
CA GLU A 123 17.80 11.14 -13.06
C GLU A 123 16.61 11.34 -14.00
N GLU A 124 15.38 11.35 -13.47
CA GLU A 124 14.17 11.46 -14.28
C GLU A 124 13.79 12.90 -14.66
N THR A 125 14.08 13.88 -13.79
CA THR A 125 13.68 15.29 -13.99
C THR A 125 14.81 16.18 -14.51
N GLY A 126 16.06 15.72 -14.44
CA GLY A 126 17.26 16.49 -14.79
C GLY A 126 17.59 17.63 -13.82
N HIS A 127 16.86 17.75 -12.71
CA HIS A 127 17.06 18.77 -11.69
C HIS A 127 17.16 18.09 -10.32
N GLN A 128 17.90 18.71 -9.39
CA GLN A 128 18.01 18.20 -8.02
C GLN A 128 16.67 18.37 -7.31
N ALA A 129 15.82 17.34 -7.36
CA ALA A 129 14.60 17.31 -6.56
C ALA A 129 14.99 17.32 -5.08
N ALA A 130 14.38 18.23 -4.31
CA ALA A 130 14.73 18.44 -2.92
C ALA A 130 13.69 17.80 -1.99
N ILE A 131 13.69 16.46 -1.89
CA ILE A 131 13.01 15.82 -0.77
C ILE A 131 13.81 16.17 0.49
N LYS A 132 13.12 16.72 1.49
CA LYS A 132 13.74 17.15 2.74
C LYS A 132 13.95 16.01 3.71
N ASP A 133 12.98 15.09 3.78
CA ASP A 133 13.02 13.99 4.73
C ASP A 133 12.14 12.81 4.31
N VAL A 134 12.46 11.63 4.85
CA VAL A 134 11.66 10.41 4.78
C VAL A 134 11.22 10.07 6.21
N LEU A 135 9.91 10.02 6.43
CA LEU A 135 9.32 9.77 7.74
C LEU A 135 8.75 8.36 7.80
N PHE A 136 9.27 7.53 8.70
CA PHE A 136 8.69 6.23 9.03
C PHE A 136 7.64 6.41 10.12
N ASN A 137 6.38 6.51 9.72
CA ASN A 137 5.26 6.68 10.65
C ASN A 137 4.97 5.39 11.43
N ASN A 138 5.24 4.24 10.80
CA ASN A 138 5.11 2.93 11.41
C ASN A 138 6.15 1.98 10.83
N LEU A 139 6.82 1.21 11.68
CA LEU A 139 7.80 0.21 11.28
C LEU A 139 7.62 -1.05 12.13
N VAL A 140 7.10 -2.11 11.52
CA VAL A 140 6.85 -3.40 12.19
C VAL A 140 7.66 -4.49 11.52
N MET A 141 8.40 -5.25 12.33
CA MET A 141 9.12 -6.45 11.88
C MET A 141 8.46 -7.70 12.44
N GLN A 142 8.21 -8.69 11.59
CA GLN A 142 7.71 -10.01 11.96
C GLN A 142 8.72 -11.08 11.54
N ARG A 143 9.08 -11.95 12.49
CA ARG A 143 10.12 -12.98 12.37
C ARG A 143 9.65 -14.31 12.95
#